data_AF-A0A090DMS6-F1
#
_entry.id   AF-A0A090DMS6-F1
#
_cell.length_a   1.000
_cell.length_b   1.000
_cell.length_c   1.000
_cell.angle_alpha   90.00
_cell.angle_beta   90.00
_cell.angle_gamma   90.00
#
_symmetry.space_group_name_H-M   'P 1'
#
loop_
_entity.id
_entity.type
_entity.pdbx_description
1 polymer ?
#
loop_
_entity_poly.entity_id
_entity_poly.type
_entity_poly.pdbx_seq_one_letter_code
_entity_poly.pdbx_strand_id
1 'polypeptide(L)'
;MTRCGECSATAGAAKSPANAKRIAGGEPTASEQALTKSINRRFWAAVRNQDWNTALSAVKEGAALLPGDINFRLAHAHLLLHRMKDMRTGLPIIRQLVRDAIERNSEHWMLATLDQLFGPAHDHSHFPSPERFALGNELAEQLLALNSQQGDDHKFRTYPAVARYYHESGNQDRAIELIELALKSLDSPKPMLDELKQHLLPNLVQALANYKGEKVCYGNVCAVPQTNFLKPRPRRGPRRKHKTER
;
A
#
# COMPACT_ATOMS: atom_id res chain seq x y z
N MET A 1 -9.93 -32.24 58.42
CA MET A 1 -8.69 -32.77 57.78
C MET A 1 -9.05 -33.25 56.38
N THR A 2 -8.11 -33.10 55.45
CA THR A 2 -8.11 -33.52 54.02
C THR A 2 -8.75 -32.54 53.03
N ARG A 3 -8.22 -32.32 51.81
CA ARG A 3 -6.95 -31.80 51.26
C ARG A 3 -7.25 -31.52 49.76
N CYS A 4 -6.47 -30.60 49.17
CA CYS A 4 -6.52 -30.00 47.83
C CYS A 4 -6.86 -30.86 46.58
N GLY A 5 -7.30 -30.15 45.53
CA GLY A 5 -7.08 -30.47 44.10
C GLY A 5 -8.25 -29.94 43.24
N GLU A 6 -8.12 -29.27 42.10
CA GLU A 6 -7.01 -28.72 41.31
C GLU A 6 -7.67 -27.87 40.20
N CYS A 7 -7.04 -26.76 39.81
CA CYS A 7 -7.42 -26.00 38.61
C CYS A 7 -7.09 -26.82 37.35
N SER A 8 -7.91 -26.73 36.30
CA SER A 8 -7.41 -26.86 34.92
C SER A 8 -8.33 -26.19 33.91
N ALA A 9 -7.69 -25.30 33.16
CA ALA A 9 -8.23 -24.45 32.11
C ALA A 9 -8.71 -25.26 30.90
N THR A 10 -9.78 -24.80 30.26
CA THR A 10 -10.20 -25.29 28.95
C THR A 10 -9.24 -24.78 27.87
N ALA A 11 -8.69 -25.75 27.16
CA ALA A 11 -7.70 -25.59 26.10
C ALA A 11 -8.20 -24.73 24.94
N GLY A 12 -7.35 -23.78 24.53
CA GLY A 12 -7.46 -23.07 23.26
C GLY A 12 -7.28 -24.02 22.07
N ALA A 13 -8.09 -23.83 21.04
CA ALA A 13 -8.05 -24.58 19.80
C ALA A 13 -6.66 -24.52 19.14
N ALA A 14 -6.02 -25.67 19.00
CA ALA A 14 -4.77 -25.85 18.29
C ALA A 14 -4.95 -25.57 16.78
N LYS A 15 -4.12 -24.68 16.23
CA LYS A 15 -3.99 -24.46 14.78
C LYS A 15 -3.40 -25.71 14.12
N SER A 16 -4.08 -26.25 13.11
CA SER A 16 -3.63 -27.41 12.35
C SER A 16 -2.33 -27.12 11.56
N PRO A 17 -1.33 -28.04 11.55
CA PRO A 17 0.00 -27.83 10.98
C PRO A 17 0.04 -27.68 9.45
N ALA A 18 -1.05 -28.01 8.74
CA ALA A 18 -1.14 -27.86 7.29
C ALA A 18 -1.09 -26.39 6.82
N ASN A 19 -1.61 -25.47 7.64
CA ASN A 19 -1.59 -24.03 7.31
C ASN A 19 -0.23 -23.38 7.55
N ALA A 20 0.58 -23.91 8.49
CA ALA A 20 1.91 -23.37 8.75
C ALA A 20 2.87 -23.62 7.57
N LYS A 21 2.72 -24.77 6.89
CA LYS A 21 3.60 -25.16 5.78
C LYS A 21 3.36 -24.37 4.49
N ARG A 22 2.16 -23.81 4.27
CA ARG A 22 1.82 -22.99 3.08
C ARG A 22 2.30 -21.54 3.15
N ILE A 23 2.71 -21.08 4.33
CA ILE A 23 3.30 -19.74 4.50
C ILE A 23 4.75 -19.72 3.96
N ALA A 24 5.39 -20.89 3.87
CA ALA A 24 6.72 -21.09 3.29
C ALA A 24 6.63 -21.30 1.77
N GLY A 25 6.64 -20.18 1.02
CA GLY A 25 7.20 -19.97 -0.33
C GLY A 25 7.29 -21.10 -1.38
N GLY A 26 6.44 -22.13 -1.37
CA GLY A 26 6.40 -23.13 -2.43
C GLY A 26 5.81 -22.56 -3.72
N GLU A 27 6.33 -22.98 -4.88
CA GLU A 27 5.74 -22.61 -6.17
C GLU A 27 4.29 -23.09 -6.28
N PRO A 28 3.35 -22.28 -6.80
CA PRO A 28 1.98 -22.69 -7.01
C PRO A 28 1.91 -23.86 -7.99
N THR A 29 1.16 -24.91 -7.63
CA THR A 29 0.86 -26.04 -8.50
C THR A 29 0.11 -25.59 -9.76
N ALA A 30 0.17 -26.39 -10.84
CA ALA A 30 -0.56 -26.10 -12.07
C ALA A 30 -2.08 -25.90 -11.84
N SER A 31 -2.64 -26.64 -10.88
CA SER A 31 -4.04 -26.49 -10.46
C SER A 31 -4.29 -25.14 -9.79
N GLU A 32 -3.42 -24.72 -8.86
CA GLU A 32 -3.51 -23.41 -8.20
C GLU A 32 -3.33 -22.26 -9.19
N GLN A 33 -2.47 -22.41 -10.20
CA GLN A 33 -2.29 -21.42 -11.27
C GLN A 33 -3.56 -21.29 -12.13
N ALA A 34 -4.17 -22.41 -12.52
CA ALA A 34 -5.42 -22.40 -13.28
C ALA A 34 -6.57 -21.75 -12.48
N LEU A 35 -6.67 -22.07 -11.19
CA LEU A 35 -7.68 -21.48 -10.31
C LEU A 35 -7.41 -19.98 -10.08
N THR A 36 -6.16 -19.59 -9.86
CA THR A 36 -5.73 -18.18 -9.75
C THR A 36 -6.12 -17.39 -11.00
N LYS A 37 -5.91 -17.95 -12.19
CA LYS A 37 -6.31 -17.31 -13.46
C LYS A 37 -7.83 -17.14 -13.55
N SER A 38 -8.60 -18.14 -13.11
CA SER A 38 -10.06 -18.08 -13.05
C SER A 38 -10.54 -17.01 -12.07
N ILE A 39 -9.97 -16.98 -10.86
CA ILE A 39 -10.25 -15.97 -9.83
C ILE A 39 -9.96 -14.57 -10.36
N ASN A 40 -8.78 -14.35 -10.93
CA ASN A 40 -8.39 -13.06 -11.49
C ASN A 40 -9.33 -12.61 -12.62
N ARG A 41 -9.78 -13.52 -13.48
CA ARG A 41 -10.76 -13.19 -14.53
C ARG A 41 -12.06 -12.68 -13.93
N ARG A 42 -12.60 -13.37 -12.92
CA ARG A 42 -13.82 -12.95 -12.21
C ARG A 42 -13.63 -11.63 -11.49
N PHE A 43 -12.54 -11.47 -10.75
CA PHE A 43 -12.20 -10.24 -10.06
C PHE A 43 -12.18 -9.04 -11.02
N TRP A 44 -11.42 -9.12 -12.11
CA TRP A 44 -11.33 -8.01 -13.06
C TRP A 44 -12.63 -7.75 -13.81
N ALA A 45 -13.44 -8.77 -14.09
CA ALA A 45 -14.77 -8.58 -14.64
C ALA A 45 -15.69 -7.83 -13.66
N ALA A 46 -15.68 -8.20 -12.39
CA ALA A 46 -16.45 -7.54 -11.34
C ALA A 46 -16.00 -6.09 -11.12
N VAL A 47 -14.69 -5.83 -11.08
CA VAL A 47 -14.14 -4.47 -10.97
C VAL A 47 -14.57 -3.58 -12.14
N ARG A 48 -14.55 -4.10 -13.38
CA ARG A 48 -15.04 -3.35 -14.56
C ARG A 48 -16.52 -3.02 -14.47
N ASN A 49 -17.31 -3.93 -13.90
CA ASN A 49 -18.75 -3.74 -13.69
C ASN A 49 -19.06 -2.99 -12.38
N GLN A 50 -18.05 -2.59 -11.60
CA GLN A 50 -18.19 -2.00 -10.25
C GLN A 50 -18.99 -2.87 -9.28
N ASP A 51 -19.02 -4.18 -9.51
CA ASP A 51 -19.61 -5.15 -8.60
C ASP A 51 -18.61 -5.48 -7.49
N TRP A 52 -18.54 -4.60 -6.49
CA TRP A 52 -17.56 -4.69 -5.42
C TRP A 52 -17.76 -5.93 -4.53
N ASN A 53 -18.99 -6.44 -4.42
CA ASN A 53 -19.28 -7.65 -3.64
C ASN A 53 -18.71 -8.89 -4.33
N THR A 54 -18.93 -9.02 -5.65
CA THR A 54 -18.32 -10.13 -6.43
C THR A 54 -16.80 -9.99 -6.48
N ALA A 55 -16.27 -8.76 -6.61
CA ALA A 55 -14.82 -8.54 -6.56
C ALA A 55 -14.24 -8.95 -5.18
N LEU A 56 -14.90 -8.59 -4.08
CA LEU A 56 -14.48 -8.96 -2.73
C LEU A 56 -14.54 -10.47 -2.51
N SER A 57 -15.58 -11.14 -3.02
CA SER A 57 -15.71 -12.60 -2.96
C SER A 57 -14.56 -13.29 -3.70
N ALA A 58 -14.25 -12.88 -4.94
CA ALA A 58 -13.15 -13.44 -5.71
C ALA A 58 -11.79 -13.24 -5.02
N VAL A 59 -11.55 -12.06 -4.45
CA VAL A 59 -10.29 -11.79 -3.74
C VAL A 59 -10.16 -12.61 -2.45
N LYS A 60 -11.25 -12.79 -1.70
CA LYS A 60 -11.25 -13.65 -0.50
C LYS A 60 -10.93 -15.10 -0.85
N GLU A 61 -11.46 -15.59 -1.97
CA GLU A 61 -11.13 -16.91 -2.51
C GLU A 61 -9.64 -17.01 -2.88
N GLY A 62 -9.10 -16.00 -3.57
CA GLY A 62 -7.68 -15.91 -3.92
C GLY A 62 -6.76 -15.88 -2.69
N ALA A 63 -7.11 -15.08 -1.68
CA ALA A 63 -6.36 -15.00 -0.42
C ALA A 63 -6.45 -16.30 0.41
N ALA A 64 -7.54 -17.05 0.31
CA ALA A 64 -7.66 -18.36 0.93
C ALA A 64 -6.84 -19.44 0.19
N LEU A 65 -6.79 -19.36 -1.15
CA LEU A 65 -6.00 -20.25 -2.00
C LEU A 65 -4.50 -20.01 -1.79
N LEU A 66 -4.07 -18.75 -1.91
CA LEU A 66 -2.68 -18.31 -1.84
C LEU A 66 -2.51 -17.24 -0.74
N PRO A 67 -2.46 -17.64 0.54
CA PRO A 67 -2.38 -16.70 1.65
C PRO A 67 -1.07 -15.90 1.67
N GLY A 68 -0.01 -16.34 0.97
CA GLY A 68 1.25 -15.61 0.84
C GLY A 68 1.29 -14.59 -0.30
N ASP A 69 0.26 -14.53 -1.15
CA ASP A 69 0.24 -13.62 -2.29
C ASP A 69 -0.15 -12.20 -1.87
N ILE A 70 0.77 -11.26 -2.08
CA ILE A 70 0.58 -9.85 -1.71
C ILE A 70 -0.55 -9.19 -2.52
N ASN A 71 -0.74 -9.57 -3.79
CA ASN A 71 -1.71 -8.93 -4.68
C ASN A 71 -3.14 -9.20 -4.21
N PHE A 72 -3.44 -10.43 -3.82
CA PHE A 72 -4.76 -10.73 -3.24
C PHE A 72 -4.99 -10.00 -1.92
N ARG A 73 -3.98 -9.89 -1.06
CA ARG A 73 -4.10 -9.17 0.21
C ARG A 73 -4.28 -7.66 0.03
N LEU A 74 -3.51 -7.05 -0.86
CA LEU A 74 -3.65 -5.63 -1.21
C LEU A 74 -4.99 -5.36 -1.87
N ALA A 75 -5.43 -6.21 -2.82
CA ALA A 75 -6.75 -6.07 -3.42
C ALA A 75 -7.87 -6.16 -2.37
N HIS A 76 -7.71 -7.02 -1.36
CA HIS A 76 -8.69 -7.17 -0.28
C HIS A 76 -8.79 -5.89 0.54
N ALA A 77 -7.64 -5.37 1.00
CA ALA A 77 -7.56 -4.11 1.72
C ALA A 77 -8.11 -2.96 0.87
N HIS A 78 -7.66 -2.83 -0.39
CA HIS A 78 -8.05 -1.76 -1.31
C HIS A 78 -9.57 -1.72 -1.55
N LEU A 79 -10.19 -2.88 -1.75
CA LEU A 79 -11.65 -2.96 -1.94
C LEU A 79 -12.38 -2.45 -0.70
N LEU A 80 -12.03 -2.95 0.48
CA LEU A 80 -12.71 -2.58 1.73
C LEU A 80 -12.46 -1.11 2.09
N LEU A 81 -11.21 -0.68 2.04
CA LEU A 81 -10.80 0.67 2.43
C LEU A 81 -11.30 1.71 1.42
N HIS A 82 -11.08 1.52 0.11
CA HIS A 82 -11.21 2.63 -0.84
C HIS A 82 -12.42 2.51 -1.79
N ARG A 83 -12.87 1.28 -2.12
CA ARG A 83 -14.01 1.10 -3.04
C ARG A 83 -15.33 1.03 -2.28
N MET A 84 -15.39 0.17 -1.27
CA MET A 84 -16.58 -0.07 -0.44
C MET A 84 -16.66 0.89 0.75
N LYS A 85 -15.51 1.42 1.19
CA LYS A 85 -15.39 2.27 2.39
C LYS A 85 -15.93 1.60 3.66
N ASP A 86 -15.85 0.27 3.71
CA ASP A 86 -16.25 -0.53 4.87
C ASP A 86 -15.09 -0.55 5.88
N MET A 87 -15.01 0.50 6.71
CA MET A 87 -13.96 0.61 7.71
C MET A 87 -14.08 -0.40 8.84
N ARG A 88 -15.30 -0.88 9.13
CA ARG A 88 -15.52 -1.92 10.16
C ARG A 88 -14.80 -3.20 9.80
N THR A 89 -14.87 -3.61 8.53
CA THR A 89 -14.17 -4.80 8.04
C THR A 89 -12.74 -4.48 7.59
N GLY A 90 -12.50 -3.30 7.02
CA GLY A 90 -11.21 -2.89 6.44
C GLY A 90 -10.10 -2.65 7.47
N LEU A 91 -10.43 -2.07 8.64
CA LEU A 91 -9.42 -1.75 9.67
C LEU A 91 -8.67 -3.00 10.20
N PRO A 92 -9.35 -4.10 10.58
CA PRO A 92 -8.66 -5.33 10.93
C PRO A 92 -7.74 -5.86 9.83
N ILE A 93 -8.14 -5.73 8.56
CA ILE A 93 -7.37 -6.22 7.41
C ILE A 93 -6.08 -5.41 7.23
N ILE A 94 -6.15 -4.08 7.27
CA ILE A 94 -4.94 -3.25 7.10
C ILE A 94 -3.99 -3.36 8.30
N ARG A 95 -4.51 -3.48 9.53
CA ARG A 95 -3.69 -3.77 10.72
C ARG A 95 -2.93 -5.09 10.57
N GLN A 96 -3.60 -6.13 10.08
CA GLN A 96 -2.95 -7.42 9.85
C GLN A 96 -1.89 -7.31 8.74
N LEU A 97 -2.19 -6.57 7.67
CA LEU A 97 -1.25 -6.37 6.58
C LEU A 97 0.02 -5.62 7.03
N VAL A 98 -0.11 -4.60 7.89
CA VAL A 98 1.02 -3.91 8.53
C VAL A 98 1.87 -4.90 9.34
N ARG A 99 1.24 -5.68 10.22
CA ARG A 99 1.95 -6.70 11.01
C ARG A 99 2.70 -7.69 10.13
N ASP A 100 2.03 -8.23 9.11
CA ASP A 100 2.63 -9.20 8.22
C ASP A 100 3.79 -8.59 7.40
N ALA A 101 3.69 -7.33 6.99
CA ALA A 101 4.74 -6.64 6.27
C ALA A 101 6.01 -6.47 7.13
N ILE A 102 5.84 -6.10 8.40
CA ILE A 102 6.91 -5.93 9.38
C ILE A 102 7.52 -7.29 9.76
N GLU A 103 6.70 -8.29 10.08
CA GLU A 103 7.17 -9.65 10.45
C GLU A 103 7.99 -10.29 9.33
N ARG A 104 7.59 -10.06 8.07
CA ARG A 104 8.33 -10.53 6.89
C ARG A 104 9.62 -9.74 6.63
N ASN A 105 9.85 -8.63 7.32
CA ASN A 105 10.91 -7.67 7.05
C ASN A 105 11.03 -7.32 5.55
N SER A 106 9.88 -7.14 4.88
CA SER A 106 9.83 -7.00 3.43
C SER A 106 9.52 -5.55 3.03
N GLU A 107 10.52 -4.88 2.46
CA GLU A 107 10.37 -3.52 1.92
C GLU A 107 9.17 -3.40 0.98
N HIS A 108 9.02 -4.36 0.05
CA HIS A 108 7.93 -4.37 -0.91
C HIS A 108 6.55 -4.42 -0.24
N TRP A 109 6.38 -5.25 0.79
CA TRP A 109 5.12 -5.33 1.53
C TRP A 109 4.85 -4.06 2.32
N MET A 110 5.87 -3.54 3.01
CA MET A 110 5.73 -2.33 3.81
C MET A 110 5.38 -1.12 2.93
N LEU A 111 6.07 -0.97 1.79
CA LEU A 111 5.82 0.10 0.83
C LEU A 111 4.41 0.04 0.24
N ALA A 112 3.98 -1.14 -0.21
CA ALA A 112 2.65 -1.31 -0.78
C ALA A 112 1.54 -1.07 0.25
N THR A 113 1.78 -1.44 1.51
CA THR A 113 0.85 -1.20 2.63
C THR A 113 0.79 0.28 3.00
N LEU A 114 1.94 0.97 3.02
CA LEU A 114 1.99 2.41 3.27
C LEU A 114 1.25 3.19 2.17
N ASP A 115 1.31 2.74 0.92
CA ASP A 115 0.54 3.34 -0.18
C ASP A 115 -0.98 3.14 -0.02
N GLN A 116 -1.45 2.05 0.60
CA GLN A 116 -2.88 1.95 0.98
C GLN A 116 -3.28 3.01 2.03
N LEU A 117 -2.36 3.44 2.88
CA LEU A 117 -2.64 4.40 3.95
C LEU A 117 -2.48 5.86 3.50
N PHE A 118 -1.54 6.14 2.59
CA PHE A 118 -1.14 7.51 2.21
C PHE A 118 -1.06 7.73 0.69
N GLY A 119 -1.40 6.75 -0.13
CA GLY A 119 -1.37 6.88 -1.59
C GLY A 119 -2.28 8.02 -2.09
N PRO A 120 -1.80 8.94 -2.96
CA PRO A 120 -2.55 10.10 -3.42
C PRO A 120 -3.68 9.72 -4.39
N ALA A 121 -3.65 8.48 -4.90
CA ALA A 121 -4.71 7.92 -5.73
C ALA A 121 -5.96 7.53 -4.92
N HIS A 122 -5.90 7.61 -3.60
CA HIS A 122 -6.92 7.11 -2.70
C HIS A 122 -7.57 8.25 -1.93
N ASP A 123 -8.89 8.13 -1.74
CA ASP A 123 -9.63 8.99 -0.85
C ASP A 123 -9.52 8.42 0.56
N HIS A 124 -8.92 9.18 1.47
CA HIS A 124 -8.69 8.80 2.86
C HIS A 124 -9.64 9.49 3.84
N SER A 125 -10.60 10.30 3.35
CA SER A 125 -11.43 11.16 4.20
C SER A 125 -12.31 10.39 5.20
N HIS A 126 -12.59 9.12 4.92
CA HIS A 126 -13.39 8.23 5.77
C HIS A 126 -12.55 7.33 6.67
N PHE A 127 -11.22 7.37 6.56
CA PHE A 127 -10.32 6.59 7.39
C PHE A 127 -10.12 7.31 8.74
N PRO A 128 -10.28 6.64 9.90
CA PRO A 128 -9.98 7.26 11.19
C PRO A 128 -8.53 7.76 11.25
N SER A 129 -8.34 9.08 11.27
CA SER A 129 -7.03 9.70 11.17
C SER A 129 -6.02 9.18 12.20
N PRO A 130 -6.34 9.08 13.51
CA PRO A 130 -5.37 8.62 14.51
C PRO A 130 -4.81 7.23 14.21
N GLU A 131 -5.68 6.30 13.83
CA GLU A 131 -5.29 4.93 13.48
C GLU A 131 -4.43 4.90 12.20
N ARG A 132 -4.84 5.65 11.16
CA ARG A 132 -4.10 5.73 9.90
C ARG A 132 -2.67 6.20 10.13
N PHE A 133 -2.51 7.26 10.92
CA PHE A 133 -1.20 7.83 11.25
C PHE A 133 -0.37 6.93 12.17
N ALA A 134 -0.98 6.21 13.11
CA ALA A 134 -0.27 5.24 13.95
C ALA A 134 0.32 4.09 13.11
N LEU A 135 -0.50 3.47 12.27
CA LEU A 135 -0.05 2.40 11.36
C LEU A 135 0.98 2.90 10.34
N GLY A 136 0.79 4.13 9.85
CA GLY A 136 1.75 4.79 8.98
C GLY A 136 3.12 5.00 9.63
N ASN A 137 3.12 5.44 10.89
CA ASN A 137 4.35 5.64 11.67
C ASN A 137 5.14 4.34 11.82
N GLU A 138 4.46 3.25 12.21
CA GLU A 138 5.09 1.94 12.35
C GLU A 138 5.79 1.50 11.05
N LEU A 139 5.11 1.61 9.92
CA LEU A 139 5.70 1.26 8.62
C LEU A 139 6.84 2.21 8.21
N ALA A 140 6.68 3.52 8.42
CA ALA A 140 7.67 4.53 8.07
C ALA A 140 8.99 4.29 8.80
N GLU A 141 8.94 4.08 10.13
CA GLU A 141 10.13 3.83 10.95
C GLU A 141 10.84 2.54 10.52
N GLN A 142 10.09 1.45 10.27
CA GLN A 142 10.68 0.18 9.82
C GLN A 142 11.31 0.28 8.42
N LEU A 143 10.66 1.00 7.49
CA LEU A 143 11.20 1.24 6.15
C LEU A 143 12.50 2.05 6.19
N LEU A 144 12.56 3.09 7.02
CA LEU A 144 13.77 3.90 7.21
C LEU A 144 14.90 3.09 7.86
N ALA A 145 14.59 2.30 8.88
CA ALA A 145 15.56 1.41 9.51
C ALA A 145 16.14 0.43 8.48
N LEU A 146 15.29 -0.20 7.66
CA LEU A 146 15.72 -1.12 6.61
C LEU A 146 16.59 -0.44 5.53
N ASN A 147 16.19 0.75 5.07
CA ASN A 147 16.93 1.48 4.03
C ASN A 147 18.27 2.02 4.53
N SER A 148 18.38 2.41 5.81
CA SER A 148 19.65 2.86 6.37
C SER A 148 20.75 1.79 6.33
N GLN A 149 20.37 0.51 6.29
CA GLN A 149 21.28 -0.62 6.18
C GLN A 149 21.68 -0.93 4.72
N GLN A 150 20.91 -0.46 3.73
CA GLN A 150 21.09 -0.81 2.31
C GLN A 150 21.93 0.18 1.51
N GLY A 151 22.45 1.24 2.15
CA GLY A 151 23.22 2.30 1.51
C GLY A 151 22.37 3.29 0.71
N ASP A 152 23.01 4.18 -0.04
CA ASP A 152 22.35 5.32 -0.70
C ASP A 152 21.62 4.98 -2.00
N ASP A 153 21.79 3.77 -2.53
CA ASP A 153 21.55 3.47 -3.96
C ASP A 153 20.09 3.34 -4.40
N HIS A 154 19.12 3.19 -3.47
CA HIS A 154 17.71 2.95 -3.83
C HIS A 154 16.69 3.79 -3.05
N LYS A 155 17.14 4.86 -2.40
CA LYS A 155 16.28 5.75 -1.59
C LYS A 155 15.09 6.31 -2.40
N PHE A 156 15.24 6.51 -3.70
CA PHE A 156 14.17 6.98 -4.60
C PHE A 156 12.91 6.09 -4.62
N ARG A 157 12.98 4.82 -4.20
CA ARG A 157 11.81 3.94 -4.14
C ARG A 157 10.98 4.16 -2.89
N THR A 158 11.66 4.22 -1.74
CA THR A 158 11.02 4.16 -0.43
C THR A 158 10.78 5.54 0.17
N TYR A 159 11.75 6.44 0.03
CA TYR A 159 11.70 7.75 0.68
C TYR A 159 10.53 8.62 0.21
N PRO A 160 10.09 8.59 -1.07
CA PRO A 160 8.94 9.38 -1.48
C PRO A 160 7.62 8.96 -0.82
N ALA A 161 7.44 7.66 -0.54
CA ALA A 161 6.26 7.18 0.16
C ALA A 161 6.29 7.57 1.66
N VAL A 162 7.47 7.44 2.29
CA VAL A 162 7.67 7.83 3.69
C VAL A 162 7.57 9.35 3.88
N ALA A 163 8.11 10.13 2.94
CA ALA A 163 7.99 11.59 2.94
C ALA A 163 6.53 12.05 2.92
N ARG A 164 5.67 11.35 2.17
CA ARG A 164 4.25 11.64 2.13
C ARG A 164 3.56 11.43 3.47
N TYR A 165 3.92 10.37 4.18
CA TYR A 165 3.47 10.15 5.55
C TYR A 165 3.85 11.34 6.46
N TYR A 166 5.13 11.75 6.46
CA TYR A 166 5.59 12.85 7.31
C TYR A 166 4.97 14.20 6.93
N HIS A 167 4.76 14.44 5.64
CA HIS A 167 4.08 15.64 5.16
C HIS A 167 2.63 15.70 5.68
N GLU A 168 1.88 14.60 5.52
CA GLU A 168 0.49 14.52 5.99
C GLU A 168 0.37 14.53 7.52
N SER A 169 1.38 14.04 8.25
CA SER A 169 1.42 14.08 9.71
C SER A 169 1.89 15.43 10.27
N GLY A 170 2.31 16.35 9.40
CA GLY A 170 2.72 17.71 9.76
C GLY A 170 4.22 17.90 10.01
N ASN A 171 5.03 16.86 9.86
CA ASN A 171 6.49 16.96 9.93
C ASN A 171 7.08 17.34 8.56
N GLN A 172 6.98 18.62 8.24
CA GLN A 172 7.38 19.18 6.95
C GLN A 172 8.89 19.03 6.68
N ASP A 173 9.73 19.33 7.67
CA ASP A 173 11.19 19.27 7.52
C ASP A 173 11.64 17.86 7.14
N ARG A 174 11.11 16.84 7.83
CA ARG A 174 11.43 15.45 7.54
C ARG A 174 10.94 15.01 6.17
N ALA A 175 9.76 15.47 5.75
CA ALA A 175 9.25 15.17 4.42
C ALA A 175 10.13 15.76 3.32
N ILE A 176 10.56 17.01 3.47
CA ILE A 176 11.45 17.72 2.54
C ILE A 176 12.79 16.99 2.44
N GLU A 177 13.42 16.69 3.59
CA GLU A 177 14.70 15.98 3.67
C GLU A 177 14.67 14.65 2.89
N LEU A 178 13.62 13.85 3.08
CA LEU A 178 13.47 12.55 2.42
C LEU A 178 13.31 12.69 0.91
N ILE A 179 12.59 13.70 0.42
CA ILE A 179 12.48 13.95 -1.03
C ILE A 179 13.82 14.41 -1.61
N GLU A 180 14.57 15.26 -0.90
CA GLU A 180 15.91 15.69 -1.35
C GLU A 180 16.89 14.52 -1.41
N LEU A 181 16.85 13.61 -0.43
CA LEU A 181 17.64 12.38 -0.44
C LEU A 181 17.23 11.44 -1.58
N ALA A 182 15.92 11.33 -1.86
CA ALA A 182 15.41 10.57 -3.01
C ALA A 182 15.93 11.13 -4.34
N LEU A 183 15.89 12.46 -4.52
CA LEU A 183 16.41 13.13 -5.71
C LEU A 183 17.91 12.90 -5.88
N LYS A 184 18.71 13.08 -4.82
CA LYS A 184 20.16 12.82 -4.85
C LYS A 184 20.47 11.37 -5.24
N SER A 185 19.68 10.40 -4.78
CA SER A 185 19.89 8.99 -5.15
C SER A 185 19.65 8.70 -6.63
N LEU A 186 18.89 9.54 -7.36
CA LEU A 186 18.74 9.41 -8.81
C LEU A 186 20.01 9.76 -9.59
N ASP A 187 20.96 10.45 -8.97
CA ASP A 187 22.25 10.80 -9.57
C ASP A 187 23.36 9.81 -9.18
N SER A 188 23.02 8.72 -8.49
CA SER A 188 23.96 7.63 -8.23
C SER A 188 24.49 7.08 -9.57
N PRO A 189 25.81 6.80 -9.67
CA PRO A 189 26.44 6.29 -10.89
C PRO A 189 26.01 4.86 -11.25
N LYS A 190 25.22 4.19 -10.41
CA LYS A 190 24.68 2.86 -10.72
C LYS A 190 23.71 2.95 -11.90
N PRO A 191 23.76 2.00 -12.84
CA PRO A 191 22.85 2.00 -13.98
C PRO A 191 21.41 1.89 -13.49
N MET A 192 20.64 2.95 -13.73
CA MET A 192 19.19 2.94 -13.65
C MET A 192 18.65 3.04 -15.07
N LEU A 193 17.51 2.41 -15.34
CA LEU A 193 16.85 2.58 -16.63
C LEU A 193 16.45 4.05 -16.79
N ASP A 194 16.94 4.72 -17.84
CA ASP A 194 16.68 6.15 -18.07
C ASP A 194 15.19 6.48 -18.09
N GLU A 195 14.36 5.58 -18.62
CA GLU A 195 12.89 5.70 -18.61
C GLU A 195 12.31 5.82 -17.19
N LEU A 196 12.87 5.06 -16.24
CA LEU A 196 12.46 5.13 -14.84
C LEU A 196 12.85 6.49 -14.23
N LYS A 197 14.03 7.01 -14.58
CA LYS A 197 14.49 8.34 -14.12
C LYS A 197 13.57 9.44 -14.63
N GLN A 198 13.23 9.38 -15.92
CA GLN A 198 12.34 10.34 -16.57
C GLN A 198 10.94 10.33 -15.96
N HIS A 199 10.45 9.17 -15.48
CA HIS A 199 9.15 9.09 -14.83
C HIS A 199 9.18 9.56 -13.37
N LEU A 200 10.25 9.27 -12.62
CA LEU A 200 10.34 9.60 -11.20
C LEU A 200 10.69 11.07 -10.95
N LEU A 201 11.65 11.61 -11.71
CA LEU A 201 12.21 12.94 -11.46
C LEU A 201 11.13 14.04 -11.43
N PRO A 202 10.21 14.17 -12.41
CA PRO A 202 9.17 15.19 -12.37
C PRO A 202 8.25 15.07 -11.16
N ASN A 203 7.94 13.83 -10.74
CA ASN A 203 7.08 13.58 -9.58
C ASN A 203 7.75 14.00 -8.27
N LEU A 204 9.05 13.74 -8.12
CA LEU A 204 9.83 14.14 -6.94
C LEU A 204 10.01 15.66 -6.87
N VAL A 205 10.37 16.31 -7.98
CA VAL A 205 10.49 17.77 -8.04
C VAL A 205 9.15 18.44 -7.75
N GLN A 206 8.06 17.88 -8.26
CA GLN A 206 6.72 18.36 -7.94
C GLN A 206 6.42 18.21 -6.45
N ALA A 207 6.65 17.03 -5.85
CA ALA A 207 6.46 16.81 -4.42
C ALA A 207 7.25 17.83 -3.58
N LEU A 208 8.52 18.03 -3.91
CA LEU A 208 9.39 18.99 -3.22
C LEU A 208 8.86 20.42 -3.29
N ALA A 209 8.42 20.86 -4.47
CA ALA A 209 7.82 22.18 -4.65
C ALA A 209 6.56 22.35 -3.77
N ASN A 210 5.71 21.31 -3.68
CA ASN A 210 4.53 21.38 -2.82
C ASN A 210 4.89 21.44 -1.33
N TYR A 211 5.88 20.66 -0.90
CA TYR A 211 6.27 20.60 0.51
C TYR A 211 6.96 21.88 0.96
N LYS A 212 7.79 22.49 0.11
CA LYS A 212 8.41 23.79 0.39
C LYS A 212 7.45 24.98 0.21
N GLY A 213 6.39 24.81 -0.57
CA GLY A 213 5.47 25.91 -0.90
C GLY A 213 6.05 26.94 -1.86
N GLU A 214 7.15 26.61 -2.56
CA GLU A 214 7.83 27.49 -3.52
C GLU A 214 8.23 26.76 -4.81
N LYS A 215 8.63 27.52 -5.83
CA LYS A 215 9.16 26.94 -7.07
C LYS A 215 10.51 26.28 -6.78
N VAL A 216 10.65 25.02 -7.18
CA VAL A 216 11.89 24.25 -7.03
C VAL A 216 12.34 23.72 -8.38
N CYS A 217 13.65 23.66 -8.59
CA CYS A 217 14.29 23.07 -9.76
C CYS A 217 15.33 22.03 -9.35
N TYR A 218 15.41 20.95 -10.11
CA TYR A 218 16.45 19.92 -9.99
C TYR A 218 16.97 19.58 -11.38
N GLY A 219 18.24 19.91 -11.64
CA GLY A 219 18.79 19.91 -13.00
C GLY A 219 17.94 20.79 -13.94
N ASN A 220 17.45 20.20 -15.03
CA ASN A 220 16.63 20.90 -16.03
C ASN A 220 15.12 20.82 -15.77
N VAL A 221 14.69 20.18 -14.68
CA VAL A 221 13.27 20.01 -14.35
C VAL A 221 12.89 20.98 -13.23
N CYS A 222 11.85 21.78 -13.45
CA CYS A 222 11.30 22.69 -12.44
C CYS A 222 9.81 22.40 -12.21
N ALA A 223 9.34 22.62 -10.99
CA ALA A 223 7.93 22.57 -10.66
C ALA A 223 7.54 23.75 -9.77
N VAL A 224 6.28 24.16 -9.85
CA VAL A 224 5.65 25.12 -8.95
C VAL A 224 4.68 24.39 -8.02
N PRO A 225 4.43 24.89 -6.80
CA PRO A 225 3.46 24.28 -5.90
C PRO A 225 2.08 24.26 -6.55
N GLN A 226 1.37 23.14 -6.51
CA GLN A 226 0.01 23.08 -7.03
C GLN A 226 -0.98 23.41 -5.91
N THR A 227 -1.80 24.43 -6.13
CA THR A 227 -2.79 24.98 -5.20
C THR A 227 -3.93 24.01 -4.83
N ASN A 228 -3.98 22.82 -5.43
CA ASN A 228 -5.03 21.81 -5.23
C ASN A 228 -4.52 20.47 -4.65
N PHE A 229 -3.33 20.41 -4.05
CA PHE A 229 -2.73 19.17 -3.51
C PHE A 229 -3.61 18.41 -2.48
N LEU A 230 -4.62 19.07 -1.91
CA LEU A 230 -5.49 18.53 -0.87
C LEU A 230 -6.93 18.22 -1.34
N LYS A 231 -7.28 18.40 -2.62
CA LYS A 231 -8.65 18.13 -3.09
C LYS A 231 -8.71 16.86 -3.93
N PRO A 232 -9.57 15.88 -3.58
CA PRO A 232 -9.90 14.78 -4.48
C PRO A 232 -10.37 15.36 -5.82
N ARG A 233 -9.83 14.84 -6.93
CA ARG A 233 -10.32 15.22 -8.26
C ARG A 233 -11.83 14.96 -8.32
N PRO A 234 -12.66 15.94 -8.74
CA PRO A 234 -14.08 15.68 -8.93
C PRO A 234 -14.24 14.57 -9.97
N ARG A 235 -15.05 13.57 -9.63
CA ARG A 235 -15.41 12.46 -10.51
C ARG A 235 -15.85 13.03 -11.86
N ARG A 236 -15.15 12.67 -12.95
CA ARG A 236 -15.67 12.89 -14.30
C ARG A 236 -17.01 12.16 -14.36
N GLY A 237 -18.10 12.94 -14.41
CA GLY A 237 -19.44 12.40 -14.56
C GLY A 237 -19.58 11.59 -15.85
N PRO A 238 -20.61 10.73 -15.96
CA PRO A 238 -20.80 9.88 -17.12
C PRO A 238 -20.89 10.72 -18.40
N ARG A 239 -20.06 10.40 -19.40
CA ARG A 239 -20.21 10.90 -20.77
C ARG A 239 -21.63 10.52 -21.24
N ARG A 240 -22.52 11.50 -21.38
CA ARG A 240 -23.81 11.31 -22.05
C ARG A 240 -23.55 10.77 -23.44
N LYS A 241 -24.01 9.54 -23.71
CA LYS A 241 -24.05 8.99 -25.07
C LYS A 241 -25.07 9.80 -25.86
N HIS A 242 -24.65 10.41 -26.97
CA HIS A 242 -25.59 10.93 -27.97
C HIS A 242 -26.40 9.76 -28.52
N LYS A 243 -27.72 9.91 -28.46
CA LYS A 243 -28.70 9.02 -29.06
C LYS A 243 -28.74 9.35 -30.56
N THR A 244 -28.34 8.41 -31.40
CA THR A 244 -28.56 8.50 -32.85
C THR A 244 -29.97 7.99 -33.11
N GLU A 245 -30.87 8.88 -33.52
CA GLU A 245 -32.18 8.50 -34.05
C GLU A 245 -32.02 7.97 -35.49
N ARG A 246 -32.76 6.91 -35.80
CA ARG A 246 -33.02 6.42 -37.16
C ARG A 246 -34.37 6.96 -37.60
#